data_AF-A0A534BGM4-F1
#
_entry.id   AF-A0A534BGM4-F1
#
_cell.length_a   1.000
_cell.length_b   1.000
_cell.length_c   1.000
_cell.angle_alpha   90.00
_cell.angle_beta   90.00
_cell.angle_gamma   90.00
#
_symmetry.space_group_name_H-M   'P 1'
#
loop_
_entity.id
_entity.type
_entity.pdbx_description
1 polymer ?
#
loop_
_entity_poly.entity_id
_entity_poly.type
_entity_poly.pdbx_seq_one_letter_code
_entity_poly.pdbx_strand_id
1 'polypeptide(L)'
;RHSAELEIESELGAGTTMRVIFPTAWLRDAQQPASCVRAPRRLRILLVDDDPLLLKSLQDVLESDGHSVLAVDAGQRGIDEFFAARKRAEGFEAVITDLGMPNVDGRTVAAAVKTAAPDTPVVLLTGWGQRMRGAH
;
A
#
# COMPACT_ATOMS: atom_id res chain seq x y z
N ARG A 1 -0.95 11.03 -25.72
CA ARG A 1 -1.39 12.44 -25.85
C ARG A 1 -2.74 12.52 -25.17
N HIS A 2 -2.81 13.02 -23.93
CA HIS A 2 -4.03 13.06 -23.12
C HIS A 2 -4.54 14.50 -23.04
N SER A 3 -5.78 14.72 -23.47
CA SER A 3 -6.47 16.01 -23.44
C SER A 3 -7.06 16.21 -22.04
N ALA A 4 -6.31 16.88 -21.17
CA ALA A 4 -6.84 17.48 -19.95
C ALA A 4 -7.00 18.99 -20.19
N GLU A 5 -8.18 19.53 -19.89
CA GLU A 5 -8.47 20.95 -19.99
C GLU A 5 -8.29 21.58 -18.60
N LEU A 6 -7.40 22.57 -18.51
CA LEU A 6 -7.10 23.31 -17.30
C LEU A 6 -7.38 24.78 -17.57
N GLU A 7 -8.50 25.31 -17.06
CA GLU A 7 -8.78 26.74 -17.07
C GLU A 7 -8.31 27.38 -15.76
N ILE A 8 -7.52 28.45 -15.87
CA ILE A 8 -7.01 29.24 -14.76
C ILE A 8 -7.56 30.66 -14.91
N GLU A 9 -8.43 31.08 -14.01
CA GLU A 9 -8.85 32.47 -13.88
C GLU A 9 -8.12 33.08 -12.67
N SER A 10 -7.45 34.21 -12.86
CA SER A 10 -6.82 34.97 -11.78
C SER A 10 -6.93 36.47 -12.03
N GLU A 11 -7.48 37.21 -11.07
CA GLU A 11 -7.36 38.66 -10.97
C GLU A 11 -6.45 39.04 -9.79
N LEU A 12 -5.59 40.04 -9.99
CA LEU A 12 -4.60 40.46 -9.02
C LEU A 12 -5.28 41.10 -7.79
N GLY A 13 -5.35 40.36 -6.67
CA GLY A 13 -5.82 40.88 -5.38
C GLY A 13 -6.89 40.06 -4.65
N ALA A 14 -7.43 38.98 -5.21
CA ALA A 14 -8.54 38.22 -4.63
C ALA A 14 -8.29 36.72 -4.36
N GLY A 15 -7.03 36.27 -4.39
CA GLY A 15 -6.66 34.87 -4.13
C GLY A 15 -6.88 33.94 -5.34
N THR A 16 -6.22 32.78 -5.32
CA THR A 16 -6.23 31.81 -6.43
C THR A 16 -7.25 30.72 -6.18
N THR A 17 -8.24 30.58 -7.05
CA THR A 17 -9.16 29.43 -7.05
C THR A 17 -8.78 28.49 -8.18
N MET A 18 -8.40 27.25 -7.85
CA MET A 18 -8.18 26.17 -8.82
C MET A 18 -9.31 25.16 -8.72
N ARG A 19 -9.96 24.87 -9.85
CA ARG A 19 -11.00 23.85 -9.96
C ARG A 19 -10.53 22.78 -10.93
N VAL A 20 -10.43 21.54 -10.46
CA VAL A 20 -10.06 20.39 -11.28
C VAL A 20 -11.29 19.51 -11.46
N ILE A 21 -11.68 19.27 -12.71
CA ILE A 21 -12.85 18.46 -13.07
C ILE A 21 -12.36 17.17 -13.72
N PHE A 22 -12.71 16.02 -13.12
CA PHE A 22 -12.39 14.71 -13.66
C PHE A 22 -13.67 14.05 -14.18
N PRO A 23 -13.76 13.68 -15.47
CA PRO A 23 -14.90 12.94 -15.99
C PRO A 23 -14.96 11.53 -15.38
N THR A 24 -16.14 11.16 -14.89
CA THR A 24 -16.45 9.89 -14.18
C THR A 24 -16.39 8.63 -15.06
N ALA A 25 -16.11 8.76 -16.36
CA ALA A 25 -16.04 7.64 -17.30
C ALA A 25 -14.83 6.70 -17.08
N TRP A 26 -13.87 7.06 -16.22
CA TRP A 26 -12.73 6.21 -15.85
C TRP A 26 -13.02 5.20 -14.73
N LEU A 27 -14.21 5.21 -14.13
CA LEU A 27 -14.62 4.22 -13.12
C LEU A 27 -15.18 2.90 -13.70
N ARG A 28 -14.88 2.59 -14.96
CA ARG A 28 -15.22 1.31 -15.58
C ARG A 28 -14.04 0.77 -16.37
N ASP A 29 -13.20 0.00 -15.70
CA ASP A 29 -13.05 -1.42 -16.04
C ASP A 29 -12.34 -2.18 -14.91
N ALA A 30 -13.10 -3.05 -14.23
CA ALA A 30 -12.56 -4.10 -13.37
C ALA A 30 -13.57 -5.24 -13.30
N GLN A 31 -14.05 -5.71 -14.44
CA GLN A 31 -14.76 -7.00 -14.50
C GLN A 31 -13.74 -8.13 -14.64
N GLN A 32 -13.04 -8.45 -13.54
CA GLN A 32 -12.47 -9.77 -13.35
C GLN A 32 -13.65 -10.73 -13.10
N PRO A 33 -13.78 -11.89 -13.79
CA PRO A 33 -14.89 -12.79 -13.54
C PRO A 33 -14.88 -13.23 -12.07
N ALA A 34 -16.00 -12.96 -11.39
CA ALA A 34 -16.21 -13.35 -10.01
C ALA A 34 -16.19 -14.88 -9.90
N SER A 35 -15.01 -15.46 -9.63
CA SER A 35 -14.98 -16.73 -8.91
C SER A 35 -15.66 -16.44 -7.58
N CYS A 36 -16.78 -17.12 -7.31
CA CYS A 36 -17.56 -17.06 -6.08
C CYS A 36 -16.78 -16.40 -4.92
N VAL A 37 -17.01 -15.10 -4.70
CA VAL A 37 -16.41 -14.39 -3.57
C VAL A 37 -17.09 -14.98 -2.34
N ARG A 38 -16.47 -16.04 -1.79
CA ARG A 38 -16.72 -16.45 -0.41
C ARG A 38 -16.67 -15.17 0.42
N ALA A 39 -17.66 -14.98 1.30
CA ALA A 39 -17.68 -13.84 2.22
C ALA A 39 -16.26 -13.59 2.74
N PRO A 40 -15.74 -12.35 2.66
CA PRO A 40 -14.34 -12.06 2.92
C PRO A 40 -14.00 -12.61 4.30
N ARG A 41 -13.16 -13.65 4.32
CA ARG A 41 -12.71 -14.24 5.57
C ARG A 41 -11.72 -13.25 6.19
N ARG A 42 -11.87 -12.95 7.48
CA ARG A 42 -10.88 -12.19 8.26
C ARG A 42 -9.50 -12.81 8.07
N LEU A 43 -8.55 -11.98 7.64
CA LEU A 43 -7.15 -12.35 7.41
C LEU A 43 -6.26 -11.69 8.47
N ARG A 44 -5.16 -12.33 8.86
CA ARG A 44 -4.07 -11.67 9.59
C ARG A 44 -3.01 -11.18 8.61
N ILE A 45 -2.85 -9.87 8.49
CA ILE A 45 -2.00 -9.21 7.49
C ILE A 45 -0.84 -8.51 8.19
N LEU A 46 0.37 -8.72 7.68
CA LEU A 46 1.53 -7.91 8.04
C LEU A 46 1.68 -6.80 7.00
N LEU A 47 1.68 -5.55 7.44
CA LEU A 47 1.90 -4.36 6.62
C LEU A 47 3.24 -3.71 6.99
N VAL A 48 4.08 -3.46 5.98
CA VAL A 48 5.44 -2.94 6.16
C VAL A 48 5.68 -1.75 5.23
N ASP A 49 5.91 -0.57 5.80
CA ASP A 49 6.12 0.66 5.03
C ASP A 49 6.82 1.70 5.93
N ASP A 50 7.78 2.48 5.42
CA ASP A 50 8.48 3.50 6.22
C ASP A 50 7.72 4.84 6.28
N ASP A 51 6.63 5.00 5.53
CA ASP A 51 5.75 6.16 5.61
C ASP A 51 4.61 5.93 6.64
N PRO A 52 4.63 6.64 7.79
CA PRO A 52 3.61 6.48 8.83
C PRO A 52 2.20 6.89 8.38
N LEU A 53 2.06 7.80 7.41
CA LEU A 53 0.77 8.19 6.88
C LEU A 53 0.17 7.07 6.04
N LEU A 54 0.99 6.42 5.22
CA LEU A 54 0.57 5.30 4.39
C LEU A 54 0.24 4.07 5.25
N LEU A 55 1.09 3.77 6.24
CA LEU A 55 0.81 2.73 7.24
C LEU A 55 -0.56 2.92 7.89
N LYS A 56 -0.83 4.11 8.44
CA LYS A 56 -2.09 4.37 9.15
C LYS A 56 -3.28 4.27 8.20
N SER A 57 -3.17 4.85 7.00
CA SER A 57 -4.25 4.83 6.01
C SER A 57 -4.59 3.42 5.56
N LEU A 58 -3.59 2.59 5.21
CA LEU A 58 -3.81 1.22 4.78
C LEU A 58 -4.28 0.32 5.93
N GLN A 59 -3.76 0.53 7.14
CA GLN A 59 -4.24 -0.18 8.32
C GLN A 59 -5.73 0.08 8.55
N ASP A 60 -6.16 1.34 8.55
CA ASP A 60 -7.55 1.71 8.79
C ASP A 60 -8.50 1.11 7.74
N VAL A 61 -8.10 1.13 6.47
CA VAL A 61 -8.89 0.52 5.38
C VAL A 61 -9.01 -1.00 5.57
N LEU A 62 -7.89 -1.69 5.76
CA LEU A 62 -7.88 -3.16 5.90
C LEU A 62 -8.60 -3.63 7.16
N GLU A 63 -8.48 -2.91 8.28
CA GLU A 63 -9.21 -3.21 9.51
C GLU A 63 -10.72 -2.93 9.34
N SER A 64 -11.11 -1.88 8.61
CA SER A 64 -12.52 -1.60 8.30
C SER A 64 -13.17 -2.69 7.42
N ASP A 65 -12.37 -3.34 6.57
CA ASP A 65 -12.78 -4.51 5.78
C ASP A 65 -12.83 -5.81 6.62
N GLY A 66 -12.52 -5.74 7.92
CA GLY A 66 -12.65 -6.83 8.88
C GLY A 66 -11.38 -7.68 9.05
N HIS A 67 -10.24 -7.25 8.49
CA HIS A 67 -8.96 -7.93 8.68
C HIS A 67 -8.32 -7.58 10.04
N SER A 68 -7.31 -8.35 10.43
CA SER A 68 -6.43 -8.04 11.56
C SER A 68 -5.08 -7.62 10.99
N VAL A 69 -4.63 -6.42 11.27
CA VAL A 69 -3.40 -5.88 10.68
C VAL A 69 -2.34 -5.68 11.76
N LEU A 70 -1.12 -6.08 11.48
CA LEU A 70 0.06 -5.60 12.20
C LEU A 70 0.84 -4.69 11.25
N ALA A 71 0.90 -3.41 11.57
CA ALA A 71 1.69 -2.42 10.85
C ALA A 71 3.06 -2.23 11.50
N VAL A 72 4.13 -2.22 10.69
CA VAL A 72 5.51 -1.95 11.13
C VAL A 72 6.21 -1.01 10.16
N ASP A 73 7.11 -0.19 10.69
CA ASP A 73 7.73 0.95 10.00
C ASP A 73 9.09 0.64 9.34
N ALA A 74 9.50 -0.62 9.32
CA ALA A 74 10.80 -1.02 8.80
C ALA A 74 10.82 -2.46 8.32
N GLY A 75 11.53 -2.71 7.20
CA GLY A 75 11.69 -4.05 6.62
C GLY A 75 12.22 -5.09 7.61
N GLN A 76 13.25 -4.75 8.40
CA GLN A 76 13.81 -5.69 9.39
C GLN A 76 12.77 -6.06 10.47
N ARG A 77 12.02 -5.08 10.98
CA ARG A 77 10.93 -5.35 11.94
C ARG A 77 9.85 -6.23 11.33
N GLY A 78 9.52 -6.04 10.05
CA GLY A 78 8.60 -6.91 9.33
C GLY A 78 9.07 -8.36 9.27
N ILE A 79 10.35 -8.59 8.98
CA ILE A 79 10.95 -9.93 9.00
C ILE A 79 10.86 -10.53 10.41
N ASP A 80 11.27 -9.78 11.43
CA ASP A 80 11.30 -10.26 12.82
C ASP A 80 9.91 -10.64 13.33
N GLU A 81 8.91 -9.78 13.10
CA GLU A 81 7.52 -10.04 13.49
C GLU A 81 6.93 -11.23 12.72
N PHE A 82 7.24 -11.36 11.42
CA PHE A 82 6.81 -12.52 10.64
C PHE A 82 7.30 -13.84 11.25
N PHE A 83 8.59 -13.93 11.58
CA PHE A 83 9.15 -15.14 12.19
C PHE A 83 8.66 -15.35 13.63
N ALA A 84 8.50 -14.28 14.42
CA ALA A 84 7.96 -14.36 15.78
C ALA A 84 6.53 -14.90 15.78
N ALA A 85 5.66 -14.36 14.92
CA ALA A 85 4.27 -14.75 14.80
C ALA A 85 4.14 -16.22 14.38
N ARG A 86 4.99 -16.69 13.46
CA ARG A 86 5.05 -18.11 13.08
C ARG A 86 5.47 -19.03 14.21
N LYS A 87 6.46 -18.65 15.01
CA LYS A 87 6.88 -19.44 16.20
C LYS A 87 5.75 -19.59 17.20
N ARG A 88 4.84 -18.62 17.28
CA ARG A 88 3.66 -18.63 18.15
C ARG A 88 2.44 -19.33 17.55
N ALA A 89 2.57 -19.97 16.38
CA ALA A 89 1.45 -20.54 15.61
C ALA A 89 0.37 -19.50 15.23
N GLU A 90 0.76 -18.24 15.16
CA GLU A 90 -0.07 -17.10 14.79
C GLU A 90 0.49 -16.48 13.50
N GLY A 91 0.70 -17.27 12.45
CA GLY A 91 1.28 -16.78 11.20
C GLY A 91 0.43 -15.71 10.52
N PHE A 92 1.09 -14.89 9.68
CA PHE A 92 0.40 -13.99 8.77
C PHE A 92 -0.03 -14.74 7.50
N GLU A 93 -1.22 -14.38 7.02
CA GLU A 93 -1.86 -14.99 5.85
C GLU A 93 -1.61 -14.20 4.58
N ALA A 94 -1.17 -12.94 4.73
CA ALA A 94 -0.64 -12.11 3.66
C ALA A 94 0.39 -11.13 4.23
N VAL A 95 1.34 -10.74 3.40
CA VAL A 95 2.29 -9.66 3.68
C VAL A 95 2.15 -8.60 2.60
N ILE A 96 2.03 -7.35 3.01
CA ILE A 96 2.04 -6.18 2.13
C ILE A 96 3.27 -5.36 2.53
N THR A 97 4.14 -5.04 1.56
CA THR A 97 5.37 -4.29 1.85
C THR A 97 5.66 -3.27 0.76
N ASP A 98 6.09 -2.07 1.15
CA ASP A 98 6.68 -1.12 0.20
C ASP A 98 7.99 -1.66 -0.36
N LEU A 99 8.25 -1.35 -1.64
CA LEU A 99 9.47 -1.75 -2.31
C LEU A 99 10.67 -0.90 -1.90
N GLY A 100 10.47 0.38 -1.60
CA GLY A 100 11.48 1.42 -1.46
C GLY A 100 11.74 1.89 -0.03
N MET A 101 12.07 0.96 0.89
CA MET A 101 12.41 1.29 2.28
C MET A 101 13.94 1.41 2.51
N PRO A 102 14.39 2.20 3.51
CA PRO A 102 15.79 2.27 3.91
C PRO A 102 16.27 0.98 4.59
N ASN A 103 17.57 0.68 4.42
CA ASN A 103 18.26 -0.50 4.95
C ASN A 103 17.77 -1.85 4.39
N VAL A 104 16.56 -2.28 4.77
CA VAL A 104 15.94 -3.53 4.34
C VAL A 104 14.75 -3.20 3.43
N ASP A 105 14.89 -3.49 2.15
CA ASP A 105 13.88 -3.20 1.13
C ASP A 105 12.78 -4.27 1.07
N GLY A 106 11.68 -3.97 0.38
CA GLY A 106 10.55 -4.90 0.23
C GLY A 106 10.90 -6.21 -0.48
N ARG A 107 11.94 -6.22 -1.33
CA ARG A 107 12.41 -7.46 -1.98
C ARG A 107 13.05 -8.40 -0.96
N THR A 108 13.83 -7.85 -0.04
CA THR A 108 14.46 -8.62 1.03
C THR A 108 13.41 -9.19 1.98
N VAL A 109 12.40 -8.40 2.35
CA VAL A 109 11.22 -8.87 3.12
C VAL A 109 10.51 -10.01 2.38
N ALA A 110 10.20 -9.82 1.10
CA ALA A 110 9.53 -10.83 0.27
C ALA A 110 10.34 -12.12 0.17
N ALA A 111 11.66 -12.03 -0.03
CA ALA A 111 12.55 -13.19 -0.12
C ALA A 111 12.60 -13.97 1.20
N ALA A 112 12.67 -13.27 2.34
CA ALA A 112 12.65 -13.90 3.67
C ALA A 112 11.32 -14.62 3.92
N VAL A 113 10.19 -13.97 3.60
CA VAL A 113 8.85 -14.55 3.72
C VAL A 113 8.72 -15.79 2.83
N LYS A 114 9.10 -15.70 1.55
CA LYS A 114 9.00 -16.82 0.59
C LYS A 114 9.92 -17.98 0.91
N THR A 115 11.11 -17.73 1.47
CA THR A 115 12.02 -18.78 1.93
C THR A 115 11.38 -19.58 3.06
N ALA A 116 10.72 -18.89 3.99
CA ALA A 116 10.13 -19.54 5.15
C ALA A 116 8.75 -20.14 4.85
N ALA A 117 7.90 -19.44 4.11
CA ALA A 117 6.53 -19.82 3.73
C ALA A 117 6.29 -19.48 2.25
N PRO A 118 6.60 -20.42 1.34
CA PRO A 118 6.42 -20.22 -0.10
C PRO A 118 4.99 -19.85 -0.49
N ASP A 119 4.00 -20.38 0.24
CA ASP A 119 2.57 -20.20 -0.03
C ASP A 119 2.00 -18.88 0.52
N THR A 120 2.71 -18.18 1.41
CA THR A 120 2.22 -16.89 1.93
C THR A 120 2.28 -15.85 0.81
N PRO A 121 1.15 -15.26 0.37
CA PRO A 121 1.14 -14.21 -0.63
C PRO A 121 1.87 -12.96 -0.12
N VAL A 122 2.68 -12.36 -0.98
CA VAL A 122 3.39 -11.11 -0.72
C VAL A 122 3.00 -10.11 -1.80
N VAL A 123 2.47 -8.97 -1.40
CA VAL A 123 2.14 -7.84 -2.28
C VAL A 123 3.22 -6.78 -2.11
N LEU A 124 3.97 -6.51 -3.20
CA LEU A 124 4.85 -5.35 -3.25
C LEU A 124 4.04 -4.11 -3.64
N LEU A 125 4.06 -3.08 -2.79
CA LEU A 125 3.61 -1.75 -3.17
C LEU A 125 4.76 -1.06 -3.91
N THR A 126 4.47 -0.53 -5.10
CA THR A 126 5.44 0.22 -5.89
C THR A 126 4.94 1.64 -6.06
N GLY A 127 5.36 2.54 -5.18
CA GLY A 127 5.14 3.98 -5.32
C GLY A 127 6.37 4.66 -5.90
N TRP A 128 6.42 4.91 -7.21
CA TRP A 128 7.34 5.91 -7.77
C TRP A 128 6.79 7.31 -7.52
N GLY A 129 6.70 7.71 -6.25
CA GLY A 129 6.65 9.11 -5.87
C GLY A 129 8.06 9.66 -6.06
N GLN A 130 8.25 10.63 -6.95
CA GLN A 130 9.49 11.37 -7.07
C GLN A 130 9.87 11.86 -5.65
N ARG A 131 10.79 11.18 -4.97
CA ARG A 131 11.63 11.84 -3.97
C ARG A 131 12.45 12.83 -4.79
N MET A 132 11.87 14.01 -5.03
CA MET A 132 12.59 15.19 -5.47
C MET A 132 13.74 15.32 -4.49
N ARG A 133 14.91 14.85 -4.91
CA ARG A 133 16.16 15.16 -4.25
C ARG A 133 16.26 16.66 -4.36
N GLY A 134 16.08 17.37 -3.25
CA GLY A 134 16.54 18.74 -3.13
C GLY A 134 18.04 18.72 -3.41
N ALA A 135 18.40 19.04 -4.66
CA ALA A 135 19.74 19.47 -4.98
C ALA A 135 19.79 20.94 -4.58
N HIS A 136 20.61 21.20 -3.57
CA HIS A 136 21.12 22.52 -3.22
C HIS A 136 21.79 23.19 -4.42
#